data_AF-A0A8H7SMD5-F1
#
_entry.id   AF-A0A8H7SMD5-F1
#
_cell.length_a   1.000
_cell.length_b   1.000
_cell.length_c   1.000
_cell.angle_alpha   90.00
_cell.angle_beta   90.00
_cell.angle_gamma   90.00
#
_symmetry.space_group_name_H-M   'P 1'
#
loop_
_entity.id
_entity.type
_entity.pdbx_description
1 polymer ?
#
loop_
_entity_poly.entity_id
_entity_poly.type
_entity_poly.pdbx_seq_one_letter_code
_entity_poly.pdbx_strand_id
1 'polypeptide(L)'
;MADINQIATAFTQFYYETFDRSRQELTPLYRDQSMLTFEGQQFSSAANIVEKLVVSILCISLPFQKVQHRISTTDAQPGNPTSGSIIVAVTGALLV
;
A
#
# COMPACT_ATOMS: atom_id res chain seq x y z
N MET A 1 -14.10 -21.38 -2.11
CA MET A 1 -13.99 -19.93 -2.35
C MET A 1 -12.84 -19.47 -1.48
N ALA A 2 -11.81 -18.84 -2.05
CA ALA A 2 -10.67 -18.38 -1.26
C ALA A 2 -11.16 -17.37 -0.21
N ASP A 3 -10.69 -17.50 1.03
CA ASP A 3 -11.11 -16.64 2.12
C ASP A 3 -10.54 -15.24 1.88
N ILE A 4 -11.45 -14.26 1.69
CA ILE A 4 -11.08 -12.88 1.37
C ILE A 4 -10.20 -12.29 2.47
N ASN A 5 -10.44 -12.68 3.73
CA ASN A 5 -9.63 -12.22 4.86
C ASN A 5 -8.20 -12.75 4.78
N GLN A 6 -8.01 -14.00 4.34
CA GLN A 6 -6.68 -14.56 4.14
C GLN A 6 -5.93 -13.85 3.01
N ILE A 7 -6.60 -13.58 1.88
CA ILE A 7 -6.00 -12.84 0.76
C ILE A 7 -5.61 -11.43 1.20
N ALA A 8 -6.51 -10.73 1.89
CA ALA A 8 -6.26 -9.37 2.37
C ALA A 8 -5.11 -9.34 3.38
N THR A 9 -5.06 -10.29 4.32
CA THR A 9 -3.98 -10.38 5.31
C THR A 9 -2.63 -10.62 4.62
N ALA A 10 -2.58 -11.59 3.70
CA ALA A 10 -1.36 -11.89 2.94
C ALA A 10 -0.90 -10.70 2.09
N PHE A 11 -1.83 -10.05 1.38
CA PHE A 11 -1.54 -8.85 0.59
C PHE A 11 -1.01 -7.71 1.46
N THR A 12 -1.64 -7.46 2.61
CA THR A 12 -1.25 -6.39 3.52
C THR A 12 0.15 -6.63 4.08
N GLN A 13 0.44 -7.85 4.51
CA GLN A 13 1.76 -8.22 5.00
C GLN A 13 2.83 -8.05 3.91
N PHE A 14 2.58 -8.58 2.72
CA PHE A 14 3.49 -8.45 1.57
C PHE A 14 3.73 -6.97 1.22
N TYR A 15 2.67 -6.17 1.13
CA TYR A 15 2.76 -4.77 0.76
C TYR A 15 3.64 -3.98 1.72
N TYR A 16 3.42 -4.10 3.04
CA TYR A 16 4.20 -3.37 4.04
C TYR A 16 5.62 -3.91 4.22
N GLU A 17 5.84 -5.22 4.11
CA GLU A 17 7.18 -5.80 4.16
C GLU A 17 8.03 -5.35 2.95
N THR A 18 7.45 -5.36 1.76
CA THR A 18 8.09 -4.82 0.55
C THR A 18 8.29 -3.31 0.66
N PHE A 19 7.38 -2.57 1.29
CA PHE A 19 7.54 -1.14 1.55
C PHE A 19 8.75 -0.84 2.45
N ASP A 20 8.94 -1.64 3.51
CA ASP A 20 10.03 -1.47 4.47
C ASP A 20 11.39 -1.90 3.87
N ARG A 21 11.39 -2.89 2.98
CA ARG A 21 12.59 -3.42 2.31
C ARG A 21 12.99 -2.60 1.07
N SER A 22 12.11 -2.53 0.08
CA SER A 22 12.39 -2.04 -1.28
C SER A 22 11.11 -1.47 -1.93
N ARG A 23 10.87 -0.17 -1.76
CA ARG A 23 9.67 0.51 -2.30
C ARG A 23 9.53 0.44 -3.83
N GLN A 24 10.63 0.22 -4.56
CA GLN A 24 10.61 0.04 -6.02
C GLN A 24 9.85 -1.21 -6.46
N GLU A 25 9.83 -2.25 -5.62
CA GLU A 25 9.16 -3.53 -5.89
C GLU A 25 7.62 -3.44 -5.76
N LEU A 26 7.09 -2.30 -5.30
CA LEU A 26 5.64 -2.04 -5.24
C LEU A 26 5.06 -1.61 -6.60
N THR A 27 5.89 -1.23 -7.56
CA THR A 27 5.48 -0.84 -8.93
C THR A 27 4.46 -1.79 -9.58
N PRO A 28 4.69 -3.12 -9.64
CA PRO A 28 3.76 -4.06 -10.29
C PRO A 28 2.41 -4.19 -9.59
N LEU A 29 2.27 -3.72 -8.34
CA LEU A 29 0.98 -3.73 -7.63
C LEU A 29 0.05 -2.63 -8.11
N TYR A 30 0.59 -1.61 -8.78
CA TYR A 30 -0.17 -0.50 -9.33
C TYR A 30 -0.36 -0.65 -10.84
N ARG A 31 -1.58 -0.39 -11.31
CA ARG A 31 -1.95 -0.28 -12.72
C ARG A 31 -1.98 1.18 -13.18
N ASP A 32 -1.96 1.43 -14.49
CA ASP A 32 -1.96 2.79 -15.06
C ASP A 32 -3.15 3.66 -14.64
N GLN A 33 -4.29 3.05 -14.32
CA GLN A 33 -5.49 3.75 -13.82
C GLN A 33 -5.57 3.82 -12.29
N SER A 34 -4.52 3.41 -11.58
CA SER A 34 -4.51 3.46 -10.12
C SER A 34 -4.41 4.89 -9.63
N MET A 35 -5.00 5.12 -8.47
CA MET A 35 -4.98 6.40 -7.78
C MET A 35 -4.49 6.18 -6.35
N LEU A 36 -3.58 7.02 -5.89
CA LEU A 36 -3.12 7.08 -4.51
C LEU A 36 -3.43 8.46 -3.94
N THR A 37 -3.99 8.51 -2.74
CA THR A 37 -4.05 9.75 -1.96
C THR A 37 -3.16 9.60 -0.74
N PHE A 38 -2.22 10.52 -0.56
CA PHE A 38 -1.28 10.51 0.55
C PHE A 38 -1.24 11.90 1.19
N GLU A 39 -1.61 12.01 2.47
CA GLU A 39 -1.60 13.27 3.24
C GLU A 39 -2.29 14.45 2.51
N GLY A 40 -3.42 14.16 1.85
CA GLY A 40 -4.20 15.15 1.08
C GLY A 40 -3.72 15.41 -0.36
N GLN A 41 -2.59 14.85 -0.78
CA GLN A 41 -2.11 14.92 -2.17
C GLN A 41 -2.62 13.71 -2.97
N GLN A 42 -3.19 13.95 -4.14
CA GLN A 42 -3.68 12.91 -5.04
C GLN A 42 -2.69 12.65 -6.17
N PHE A 43 -2.46 11.38 -6.47
CA PHE A 43 -1.58 10.91 -7.53
C PHE A 43 -2.36 9.93 -8.40
N SER A 44 -2.41 10.24 -9.69
CA SER A 44 -3.01 9.38 -10.70
C SER A 44 -1.91 8.73 -11.52
N SER A 45 -2.06 7.45 -11.84
CA SER A 45 -1.11 6.57 -12.56
C SER A 45 -0.02 5.90 -11.72
N ALA A 46 0.31 4.66 -12.09
CA ALA A 46 1.35 3.86 -11.44
C ALA A 46 2.71 4.57 -11.44
N ALA A 47 3.09 5.25 -12.54
CA ALA A 47 4.35 5.98 -12.63
C ALA A 47 4.45 7.08 -11.56
N ASN A 48 3.41 7.93 -11.45
CA ASN A 48 3.39 9.03 -10.48
C ASN A 48 3.32 8.51 -9.03
N ILE A 49 2.62 7.39 -8.80
CA ILE A 49 2.54 6.75 -7.48
C ILE A 49 3.92 6.24 -7.06
N VAL A 50 4.61 5.51 -7.94
CA VAL A 50 5.93 4.96 -7.65
C VAL A 50 6.96 6.08 -7.51
N GLU A 51 6.92 7.10 -8.36
CA GLU A 51 7.78 8.27 -8.21
C GLU A 51 7.56 8.95 -6.84
N LYS A 52 6.31 9.13 -6.40
CA LYS A 52 6.03 9.67 -5.06
C LYS A 52 6.57 8.76 -3.95
N LEU A 53 6.30 7.46 -4.02
CA LEU A 53 6.71 6.46 -3.02
C LEU A 53 8.23 6.29 -2.93
N VAL A 54 8.92 6.27 -4.08
CA VAL A 54 10.36 6.00 -4.20
C VAL A 54 11.19 7.28 -4.07
N VAL A 55 10.71 8.41 -4.59
CA VAL A 55 11.49 9.64 -4.71
C VAL A 55 11.07 10.68 -3.66
N SER A 56 9.78 10.97 -3.49
CA SER A 56 9.36 12.10 -2.65
C SER A 56 9.06 11.74 -1.18
N ILE A 57 8.58 10.53 -0.89
CA ILE A 57 8.44 10.02 0.49
C ILE A 57 9.80 9.58 1.04
N LEU A 58 10.71 9.11 0.18
CA LEU A 58 12.03 8.62 0.60
C LEU A 58 13.10 9.71 0.75
N CYS A 59 13.10 10.76 -0.07
CA CYS A 59 14.24 11.70 -0.13
C CYS A 59 14.01 13.09 0.47
N ILE A 60 12.76 13.52 0.72
CA ILE A 60 12.50 14.93 1.09
C ILE A 60 11.72 15.09 2.40
N SER A 61 10.81 14.17 2.74
CA SER A 61 9.91 14.38 3.89
C SER A 61 10.08 13.41 5.07
N LEU A 62 10.80 12.30 4.93
CA LEU A 62 11.13 11.43 6.06
C LEU A 62 12.66 11.37 6.24
N PRO A 63 13.22 12.03 7.27
CA PRO A 63 14.65 11.94 7.61
C PRO A 63 15.07 10.55 8.15
N PHE A 64 14.21 9.54 8.07
CA PHE A 64 14.39 8.23 8.68
C PHE A 64 14.86 7.22 7.63
N GLN A 65 16.10 6.73 7.79
CA GLN A 65 16.69 5.71 6.91
C GLN A 65 15.98 4.35 6.98
N LYS A 66 15.23 4.08 8.06
CA LYS A 66 14.42 2.88 8.24
C LYS A 66 13.07 3.26 8.80
N VAL A 67 12.04 2.70 8.22
CA VAL A 67 10.65 2.80 8.66
C VAL A 67 10.15 1.37 8.78
N GLN A 68 9.43 1.06 9.85
CA GLN A 68 8.80 -0.24 10.04
C GLN A 68 7.30 -0.07 10.25
N HIS A 69 6.50 -0.72 9.41
CA HIS A 69 5.05 -0.68 9.55
C HIS A 69 4.57 -1.78 10.51
N ARG A 70 3.91 -1.38 11.60
CA ARG A 70 3.25 -2.31 12.52
C ARG A 70 1.74 -2.30 12.27
N ILE A 71 1.27 -3.35 11.61
CA ILE A 71 -0.16 -3.60 11.39
C ILE A 71 -0.83 -3.93 12.73
N SER A 72 -1.94 -3.28 13.06
CA SER A 72 -2.75 -3.55 14.26
C SER A 72 -4.05 -4.26 13.92
N THR A 73 -4.80 -3.73 12.96
CA THR A 73 -6.03 -4.37 12.46
C THR A 73 -6.05 -4.35 10.94
N THR A 74 -6.63 -5.41 10.36
CA THR A 74 -6.88 -5.52 8.92
C THR A 74 -8.29 -6.03 8.74
N ASP A 75 -9.13 -5.22 8.09
CA ASP A 75 -10.52 -5.53 7.80
C ASP A 75 -10.70 -5.64 6.29
N ALA A 76 -11.33 -6.71 5.82
CA ALA A 76 -11.51 -6.99 4.40
C ALA A 76 -12.98 -7.15 4.04
N GLN A 77 -13.40 -6.53 2.95
CA GLN A 77 -14.77 -6.61 2.43
C GLN A 77 -14.76 -6.81 0.90
N PRO A 78 -15.76 -7.51 0.34
CA PRO A 78 -15.94 -7.56 -1.10
C PRO A 78 -16.33 -6.17 -1.63
N GLY A 79 -15.51 -5.60 -2.52
CA GLY A 79 -15.72 -4.26 -3.07
C GLY A 79 -16.72 -4.23 -4.22
N ASN A 80 -16.81 -5.31 -4.98
CA ASN A 80 -17.78 -5.43 -6.06
C ASN A 80 -18.22 -6.90 -6.18
N PRO A 81 -19.52 -7.18 -6.07
CA PRO A 81 -20.04 -8.55 -6.12
C PRO A 81 -19.84 -9.24 -7.48
N THR A 82 -19.55 -8.49 -8.54
CA THR A 82 -19.48 -8.96 -9.93
C THR A 82 -18.05 -9.04 -10.46
N SER A 83 -17.15 -8.18 -10.00
CA SER A 83 -15.76 -8.10 -10.50
C SER A 83 -14.71 -8.67 -9.55
N GLY A 84 -15.12 -9.20 -8.39
CA GLY A 84 -14.22 -9.89 -7.45
C GLY A 84 -13.19 -8.97 -6.79
N SER A 85 -13.45 -7.66 -6.73
CA SER A 85 -12.57 -6.73 -6.03
C SER A 85 -12.72 -6.87 -4.51
N ILE A 86 -11.64 -6.57 -3.79
CA ILE A 86 -11.58 -6.60 -2.33
C ILE A 86 -11.18 -5.20 -1.85
N ILE A 87 -11.92 -4.67 -0.90
CA ILE A 87 -11.58 -3.46 -0.16
C ILE A 87 -10.91 -3.91 1.13
N VAL A 88 -9.72 -3.38 1.39
CA VAL A 88 -8.96 -3.67 2.60
C VAL A 88 -8.73 -2.36 3.35
N ALA A 89 -9.19 -2.31 4.60
CA ALA A 89 -8.91 -1.23 5.53
C ALA A 89 -7.86 -1.71 6.54
N VAL A 90 -6.79 -0.94 6.70
CA VAL A 90 -5.69 -1.30 7.60
C VAL A 90 -5.46 -0.16 8.58
N THR A 91 -5.32 -0.50 9.86
CA THR A 91 -4.88 0.45 10.89
C THR A 91 -3.62 -0.07 11.56
N GLY A 92 -2.74 0.84 11.95
CA GLY A 92 -1.44 0.47 12.50
C GLY A 92 -0.64 1.67 12.98
N ALA A 93 0.61 1.38 13.34
CA ALA A 93 1.58 2.38 13.74
C ALA A 93 2.80 2.34 12.81
N LEU A 94 3.32 3.52 12.50
CA LEU A 94 4.61 3.68 11.85
C LEU A 94 5.67 3.77 12.93
N LEU A 95 6.63 2.84 12.93
CA LEU A 95 7.80 2.88 13.81
C LEU A 95 8.96 3.51 13.03
N VAL A 96 9.57 4.53 13.63
CA VAL A 96 10.71 5.31 13.11
C VAL A 96 11.86 5.31 14.11
#